data_AF-A0A7Y2PBA8-F1
#
_entry.id   AF-A0A7Y2PBA8-F1
#
_cell.length_a   1.000
_cell.length_b   1.000
_cell.length_c   1.000
_cell.angle_alpha   90.00
_cell.angle_beta   90.00
_cell.angle_gamma   90.00
#
_symmetry.space_group_name_H-M   'P 1'
#
loop_
_entity.id
_entity.type
_entity.pdbx_description
1 polymer ?
#
loop_
_entity_poly.entity_id
_entity_poly.type
_entity_poly.pdbx_seq_one_letter_code
_entity_poly.pdbx_strand_id
1 'polypeptide(L)'
;ALLWAAAGTGLGWAFGLEIAGAASTIQGGMLWVLAAGMIAYILWAIGYRFYLVKHYAAPRIDARELHERMKGESPPIVLDLRRDDHYDGAERMIDGSFRLRPATFHRFAHHLPRDRDLVFYCT
;
A
#
# COMPACT_ATOMS: atom_id res chain seq x y z
N ALA A 1 57.23 -20.82 0.20
CA ALA A 1 56.29 -19.67 0.11
C ALA A 1 56.33 -19.01 -1.27
N LEU A 2 57.50 -18.57 -1.76
CA LEU A 2 57.63 -17.84 -3.04
C LEU A 2 57.14 -18.60 -4.28
N LEU A 3 57.35 -19.92 -4.34
CA LEU A 3 56.87 -20.74 -5.47
C LEU A 3 55.33 -20.81 -5.54
N TRP A 4 54.66 -20.85 -4.39
CA TRP A 4 53.19 -20.84 -4.32
C TRP A 4 52.62 -19.46 -4.63
N ALA A 5 53.30 -18.39 -4.18
CA ALA A 5 52.93 -17.03 -4.53
C ALA A 5 53.10 -16.78 -6.03
N ALA A 6 54.23 -17.19 -6.63
CA ALA A 6 54.47 -17.06 -8.06
C ALA A 6 53.48 -17.89 -8.90
N ALA A 7 53.13 -19.10 -8.46
CA ALA A 7 52.12 -19.93 -9.11
C ALA A 7 50.72 -19.28 -9.07
N GLY A 8 50.31 -18.75 -7.91
CA GLY A 8 49.02 -18.05 -7.78
C GLY A 8 48.95 -16.76 -8.58
N THR A 9 50.01 -15.96 -8.57
CA THR A 9 50.07 -14.70 -9.32
C THR A 9 50.19 -14.92 -10.82
N GLY A 10 50.94 -15.93 -11.27
CA GLY A 10 51.05 -16.30 -12.68
C GLY A 10 49.72 -16.82 -13.25
N LEU A 11 49.00 -17.63 -12.47
CA LEU A 11 47.67 -18.11 -12.85
C LEU A 11 46.66 -16.94 -12.92
N GLY A 12 46.69 -16.04 -11.93
CA GLY A 12 45.83 -14.84 -11.94
C GLY A 12 46.11 -13.89 -13.10
N TRP A 13 47.37 -13.78 -13.53
CA TRP A 13 47.76 -12.95 -14.68
C TRP A 13 47.30 -13.56 -16.02
N ALA A 14 47.42 -14.89 -16.17
CA ALA A 14 47.01 -15.60 -17.38
C ALA A 14 45.48 -15.60 -17.60
N PHE A 15 44.70 -15.74 -16.53
CA PHE A 15 43.23 -15.72 -16.59
C PHE A 15 42.62 -14.32 -16.41
N GLY A 16 43.37 -13.33 -15.91
CA GLY A 16 42.86 -11.98 -15.63
C GLY A 16 42.48 -11.19 -16.88
N LEU A 17 43.16 -11.43 -18.01
CA LEU A 17 42.90 -10.74 -19.27
C LEU A 17 41.57 -11.17 -19.93
N GLU A 18 41.17 -12.44 -19.79
CA GLU A 18 39.86 -12.92 -20.29
C GLU A 18 38.70 -12.48 -19.39
N ILE A 19 38.92 -12.44 -18.07
CA ILE A 19 37.91 -11.97 -17.10
C ILE A 19 37.67 -10.47 -17.26
N ALA A 20 38.71 -9.67 -17.55
CA ALA A 20 38.56 -8.24 -17.82
C ALA A 20 37.70 -7.97 -19.08
N GLY A 21 37.83 -8.81 -20.11
CA GLY A 21 36.99 -8.75 -21.31
C GLY A 21 35.52 -9.09 -21.00
N ALA A 22 35.27 -10.17 -20.26
CA ALA A 22 33.93 -10.61 -19.88
C ALA A 22 33.25 -9.67 -18.86
N ALA A 23 34.01 -9.06 -17.95
CA ALA A 23 33.51 -8.12 -16.95
C ALA A 23 32.82 -6.90 -17.58
N SER A 24 33.35 -6.39 -18.70
CA SER A 24 32.74 -5.26 -19.41
C SER A 24 31.37 -5.58 -20.02
N THR A 25 31.13 -6.84 -20.40
CA THR A 25 29.85 -7.31 -20.98
C THR A 25 28.86 -7.72 -19.89
N ILE A 26 29.35 -8.33 -18.80
CA ILE A 26 28.56 -8.71 -17.62
C ILE A 26 28.04 -7.47 -16.88
N GLN A 27 28.81 -6.39 -16.83
CA GLN A 27 28.42 -5.12 -16.19
C GLN A 27 27.24 -4.45 -16.92
N GLY A 28 27.17 -4.54 -18.25
CA GLY A 28 26.06 -4.00 -19.04
C GLY A 28 24.76 -4.80 -18.88
N GLY A 29 24.84 -6.13 -18.86
CA GLY A 29 23.67 -7.00 -18.73
C GLY A 29 22.99 -6.92 -17.35
N MET A 30 23.77 -6.78 -16.29
CA MET A 30 23.24 -6.64 -14.92
C MET A 30 22.40 -5.37 -14.76
N LEU A 31 22.84 -4.25 -15.36
CA LEU A 31 22.08 -3.00 -15.33
C LEU A 31 20.72 -3.13 -16.00
N TRP A 32 20.65 -3.84 -17.13
CA TRP A 32 19.37 -4.08 -17.82
C TRP A 32 18.43 -4.97 -17.03
N VAL A 33 18.93 -6.02 -16.36
CA VAL A 33 18.11 -6.88 -15.49
C VAL A 33 17.54 -6.09 -14.32
N LEU A 34 18.37 -5.26 -13.67
CA LEU A 34 17.92 -4.39 -12.57
C LEU A 34 16.90 -3.35 -13.04
N ALA A 35 17.15 -2.70 -14.18
CA ALA A 35 16.22 -1.75 -14.77
C ALA A 35 14.88 -2.41 -15.14
N ALA A 36 14.91 -3.59 -15.75
CA ALA A 36 13.72 -4.36 -16.10
C ALA A 36 12.93 -4.77 -14.83
N GLY A 37 13.63 -5.24 -13.79
CA GLY A 37 13.02 -5.56 -12.50
C GLY A 37 12.36 -4.34 -11.84
N MET A 38 13.05 -3.20 -11.85
CA MET A 38 12.51 -1.94 -11.35
C MET A 38 11.26 -1.50 -12.11
N ILE A 39 11.30 -1.55 -13.45
CA ILE A 39 10.15 -1.20 -14.30
C ILE A 39 8.98 -2.15 -14.02
N ALA A 40 9.23 -3.46 -13.98
CA ALA A 40 8.20 -4.45 -13.68
C ALA A 40 7.56 -4.22 -12.30
N TYR A 41 8.36 -3.91 -11.29
CA TYR A 41 7.88 -3.56 -9.95
C TYR A 41 7.03 -2.29 -9.97
N ILE A 42 7.47 -1.23 -10.64
CA ILE A 42 6.72 0.02 -10.76
C ILE A 42 5.37 -0.21 -11.47
N LEU A 43 5.38 -0.92 -12.59
CA LEU A 43 4.16 -1.25 -13.33
C LEU A 43 3.20 -2.09 -12.48
N TRP A 44 3.72 -3.08 -11.76
CA TRP A 44 2.94 -3.88 -10.83
C TRP A 44 2.35 -3.03 -9.70
N ALA A 45 3.16 -2.18 -9.05
CA ALA A 45 2.71 -1.32 -7.96
C ALA A 45 1.63 -0.31 -8.41
N ILE A 46 1.82 0.29 -9.58
CA ILE A 46 0.84 1.21 -10.19
C ILE A 46 -0.43 0.45 -10.55
N GLY A 47 -0.32 -0.70 -11.23
CA GLY A 47 -1.46 -1.55 -11.59
C GLY A 47 -2.25 -2.02 -10.36
N TYR A 48 -1.54 -2.44 -9.31
CA TYR A 48 -2.13 -2.83 -8.03
C TYR A 48 -2.85 -1.65 -7.36
N ARG A 49 -2.25 -0.46 -7.37
CA ARG A 49 -2.90 0.75 -6.86
C ARG A 49 -4.18 1.09 -7.62
N PHE A 50 -4.16 1.02 -8.95
CA PHE A 50 -5.37 1.25 -9.76
C PHE A 50 -6.44 0.18 -9.53
N TYR A 51 -6.04 -1.09 -9.43
CA TYR A 51 -6.94 -2.18 -9.09
C TYR A 51 -7.60 -1.95 -7.72
N LEU A 52 -6.82 -1.57 -6.71
CA LEU A 52 -7.34 -1.30 -5.37
C LEU A 52 -8.34 -0.14 -5.36
N VAL A 53 -8.01 0.98 -6.00
CA VAL A 53 -8.91 2.14 -6.07
C VAL A 53 -10.17 1.79 -6.84
N LYS A 54 -10.07 1.07 -7.96
CA LYS A 54 -11.25 0.72 -8.76
C LYS A 54 -12.16 -0.30 -8.07
N HIS A 55 -11.58 -1.27 -7.35
CA HIS A 55 -12.34 -2.38 -6.77
C HIS A 55 -12.82 -2.10 -5.34
N TYR A 56 -12.04 -1.36 -4.55
CA TYR A 56 -12.37 -1.03 -3.16
C TYR A 56 -12.74 0.44 -2.95
N ALA A 57 -12.98 1.21 -4.01
CA ALA A 57 -13.62 2.52 -3.87
C ALA A 57 -15.02 2.32 -3.28
N ALA A 58 -15.16 2.66 -2.01
CA ALA A 58 -16.47 2.79 -1.39
C ALA A 58 -17.23 3.93 -2.09
N PRO A 59 -18.50 3.71 -2.50
CA PRO A 59 -19.32 4.76 -3.06
C PRO A 59 -19.44 5.90 -2.04
N ARG A 60 -19.23 7.14 -2.49
CA ARG A 60 -19.33 8.33 -1.65
C ARG A 60 -20.74 8.88 -1.75
N ILE A 61 -21.31 9.26 -0.61
CA ILE A 61 -22.57 9.98 -0.49
C ILE A 61 -22.29 11.45 -0.17
N ASP A 62 -23.10 12.36 -0.74
CA ASP A 62 -23.01 13.78 -0.43
C ASP A 62 -23.54 14.09 0.99
N ALA A 63 -22.99 15.10 1.65
CA ALA A 63 -23.40 15.46 3.02
C ALA A 63 -24.87 15.89 3.10
N ARG A 64 -25.38 16.60 2.07
CA ARG A 64 -26.80 17.00 2.03
C ARG A 64 -27.71 15.79 1.84
N GLU A 65 -27.33 14.90 0.93
CA GLU A 65 -28.07 13.66 0.67
C GLU A 65 -28.11 12.77 1.92
N LEU A 66 -26.98 12.63 2.63
CA LEU A 66 -26.93 11.92 3.89
C LEU A 66 -27.89 12.53 4.92
N HIS A 67 -27.88 13.86 5.06
CA HIS A 67 -28.76 14.54 6.00
C HIS A 67 -30.26 14.35 5.69
N GLU A 68 -30.63 14.34 4.41
CA GLU A 68 -32.01 14.04 3.98
C GLU A 68 -32.38 12.59 4.30
N ARG A 69 -31.50 11.63 3.99
CA ARG A 69 -31.74 10.19 4.29
C ARG A 69 -31.86 9.91 5.78
N MET A 70 -31.10 10.62 6.62
CA MET A 70 -31.19 10.49 8.08
C MET A 70 -32.54 10.95 8.65
N LYS A 71 -33.29 11.78 7.93
CA LYS A 71 -34.65 12.21 8.31
C LYS A 71 -35.77 11.32 7.74
N GLY A 72 -35.42 10.37 6.89
CA GLY A 72 -36.37 9.45 6.26
C GLY A 72 -36.80 8.29 7.15
N GLU A 73 -37.64 7.41 6.61
CA GLU A 73 -38.22 6.27 7.34
C GLU A 73 -37.21 5.15 7.63
N SER A 74 -36.13 5.05 6.84
CA SER A 74 -35.05 4.08 7.04
C SER A 74 -33.69 4.80 7.09
N PRO A 75 -33.33 5.38 8.24
CA PRO A 75 -32.10 6.14 8.37
C PRO A 75 -30.87 5.22 8.30
N PRO A 76 -29.82 5.61 7.55
CA PRO A 76 -28.57 4.87 7.51
C PRO A 76 -27.85 4.93 8.86
N ILE A 77 -27.06 3.90 9.17
CA ILE A 77 -26.21 3.91 10.37
C ILE A 77 -24.91 4.62 10.01
N VAL A 78 -24.64 5.72 10.71
CA VAL A 78 -23.44 6.52 10.50
C VAL A 78 -22.36 6.11 11.51
N LEU A 79 -21.16 5.78 11.04
CA LEU A 79 -20.04 5.29 11.85
C LEU A 79 -18.86 6.26 11.79
N ASP A 80 -18.47 6.75 12.96
CA ASP A 80 -17.29 7.62 13.14
C ASP A 80 -16.04 6.76 13.32
N LEU A 81 -15.16 6.76 12.31
CA LEU A 81 -13.87 6.06 12.31
C LEU A 81 -12.68 6.99 12.58
N ARG A 82 -12.88 8.19 13.13
CA ARG A 82 -11.76 9.08 13.50
C ARG A 82 -10.92 8.47 14.63
N ARG A 83 -9.60 8.69 14.57
CA ARG A 83 -8.64 8.30 15.62
C ARG A 83 -8.72 9.24 16.83
N ASP A 84 -8.27 8.74 17.97
CA ASP A 84 -8.45 9.42 19.26
C ASP A 84 -7.71 10.76 19.37
N ASP A 85 -6.59 10.90 18.66
CA ASP A 85 -5.76 12.10 18.57
C ASP A 85 -6.42 13.27 17.81
N HIS A 86 -7.45 13.01 17.02
CA HIS A 86 -8.24 14.02 16.33
C HIS A 86 -9.47 14.50 17.13
N TYR A 87 -9.62 14.05 18.38
CA TYR A 87 -10.76 14.47 19.22
C TYR A 87 -10.54 15.82 19.89
N ASP A 88 -9.31 16.18 20.24
CA ASP A 88 -9.00 17.38 21.05
C ASP A 88 -9.30 18.71 20.35
N GLY A 89 -9.54 18.71 19.03
CA GLY A 89 -9.85 19.91 18.23
C GLY A 89 -11.24 19.94 17.59
N ALA A 90 -12.01 18.85 17.66
CA ALA A 90 -13.28 18.74 16.94
C ALA A 90 -14.35 18.01 17.78
N GLU A 91 -14.91 18.75 18.75
CA GLU A 91 -16.02 18.32 19.64
C GLU A 91 -17.34 18.04 18.91
N ARG A 92 -17.36 18.18 17.57
CA ARG A 92 -18.55 17.98 16.74
C ARG A 92 -18.56 16.58 16.13
N MET A 93 -19.70 15.92 16.29
CA MET A 93 -20.02 14.62 15.74
C MET A 93 -21.32 14.74 14.94
N ILE A 94 -21.50 13.92 13.92
CA ILE A 94 -22.81 13.83 13.25
C ILE A 94 -23.78 13.26 14.28
N ASP A 95 -24.90 13.95 14.48
CA ASP A 95 -25.92 13.53 15.44
C ASP A 95 -26.46 12.14 15.09
N GLY A 96 -26.60 11.26 16.08
CA GLY A 96 -27.00 9.85 15.87
C GLY A 96 -25.93 8.92 15.29
N SER A 97 -24.69 9.38 15.09
CA SER A 97 -23.59 8.49 14.67
C SER A 97 -23.00 7.68 15.83
N PHE A 98 -22.48 6.49 15.51
CA PHE A 98 -21.84 5.60 16.46
C PHE A 98 -20.32 5.67 16.32
N ARG A 99 -19.63 5.90 17.44
CA ARG A 99 -18.17 5.99 17.45
C ARG A 99 -17.54 4.60 17.53
N LEU A 100 -16.70 4.30 16.54
CA LEU A 100 -16.00 3.02 16.49
C LEU A 100 -14.54 3.24 16.09
N ARG A 101 -13.62 3.01 17.03
CA ARG A 101 -12.19 3.19 16.74
C ARG A 101 -11.75 2.24 15.63
N PRO A 102 -10.96 2.72 14.65
CA PRO A 102 -10.42 1.89 13.57
C PRO A 102 -9.73 0.62 14.07
N ALA A 103 -8.95 0.73 15.16
CA ALA A 103 -8.20 -0.39 15.74
C ALA A 103 -9.12 -1.51 16.29
N THR A 104 -10.34 -1.17 16.70
CA THR A 104 -11.33 -2.15 17.18
C THR A 104 -12.37 -2.50 16.13
N PHE A 105 -12.43 -1.79 14.99
CA PHE A 105 -13.41 -2.00 13.93
C PHE A 105 -13.51 -3.47 13.51
N HIS A 106 -12.36 -4.14 13.31
CA HIS A 106 -12.34 -5.53 12.87
C HIS A 106 -13.12 -6.49 13.78
N ARG A 107 -13.17 -6.24 15.09
CA ARG A 107 -13.93 -7.06 16.04
C ARG A 107 -15.45 -6.87 15.90
N PHE A 108 -15.87 -5.67 15.53
CA PHE A 108 -17.27 -5.31 15.39
C PHE A 108 -17.78 -5.47 13.96
N ALA A 109 -16.91 -5.50 12.96
CA ALA A 109 -17.23 -5.63 11.53
C ALA A 109 -18.20 -6.78 11.24
N HIS A 110 -18.05 -7.90 11.94
CA HIS A 110 -18.90 -9.08 11.78
C HIS A 110 -20.31 -8.95 12.39
N HIS A 111 -20.50 -7.98 13.29
CA HIS A 111 -21.77 -7.73 13.98
C HIS A 111 -22.57 -6.59 13.36
N LEU A 112 -22.05 -5.93 12.31
CA LEU A 112 -22.78 -4.86 11.65
C LEU A 112 -24.02 -5.42 10.93
N PRO A 113 -25.18 -4.75 11.05
CA PRO A 113 -26.39 -5.12 10.35
C PRO A 113 -26.17 -5.08 8.84
N ARG A 114 -26.66 -6.08 8.12
CA ARG A 114 -26.59 -6.18 6.64
C ARG A 114 -27.87 -5.74 5.96
N ASP A 115 -28.90 -5.47 6.74
CA ASP A 115 -30.25 -5.05 6.34
C ASP A 115 -30.38 -3.52 6.21
N ARG A 116 -29.35 -2.76 6.61
CA ARG A 116 -29.35 -1.29 6.55
C ARG A 116 -28.09 -0.73 5.90
N ASP A 117 -28.24 0.45 5.31
CA ASP A 117 -27.13 1.21 4.75
C ASP A 117 -26.17 1.66 5.87
N LEU A 118 -24.88 1.44 5.63
CA LEU A 118 -23.79 1.80 6.54
C LEU A 118 -22.98 2.93 5.90
N VAL A 119 -22.89 4.07 6.59
CA VAL A 119 -22.14 5.24 6.12
C VAL A 119 -20.97 5.47 7.06
N PHE A 120 -19.76 5.34 6.53
CA PHE A 120 -18.53 5.55 7.29
C PHE A 120 -17.98 6.94 7.01
N TYR A 121 -17.54 7.63 8.05
CA TYR A 121 -16.76 8.85 7.89
C TYR A 121 -15.50 8.82 8.73
N CYS A 122 -14.47 9.45 8.19
CA CYS A 122 -13.20 9.73 8.85
C CYS A 122 -12.83 11.19 8.61
N THR A 123 -11.74 11.65 9.19
CA THR A 123 -11.16 12.96 8.88
C THR A 123 -10.59 13.00 7.47
#